data_AF-A0A960U7N2-F1
#
_entry.id   AF-A0A960U7N2-F1
#
_cell.length_a   1.000
_cell.length_b   1.000
_cell.length_c   1.000
_cell.angle_alpha   90.00
_cell.angle_beta   90.00
_cell.angle_gamma   90.00
#
_symmetry.space_group_name_H-M   'P 1'
#
loop_
_entity.id
_entity.type
_entity.pdbx_description
1 polymer ?
#
loop_
_entity_poly.entity_id
_entity_poly.type
_entity_poly.pdbx_seq_one_letter_code
_entity_poly.pdbx_strand_id
1 'polypeptide(L)'
;MHKLILSILLLLPSFLVYSQVVEEKKEVRENPTQKSSACHSIQGKPLAFIEVFQLINLSREQYEVMINFHDPQERSKYVVGEGYNIQDAKVNIEIDGVSTRIASSQAIHDKIRLKLNIFSLNQVSEGWHCARITSHDKKTVLAELPFYSPERMEAPSNQPIIKKLHPSGGVAGDTIMVYGEYFGKSIDKIRIEFLTKKGENLNYWKEEILADSVPYTLSKEEDPKNDKKITEVVRFSIPGHPKLNTFSIMEWLFGKRVYIRVLVNNRPATLEKFTILNDNWRAIIIFMSLLITIVFIGTLALIIHQKQFYALIVLDTKTNMYSLSKAQAFAWLVVLLGSYFYVAICSGIILQNGKIPDFNYSLIGLMGISVGGLLTSNYLDNKDEEIKRNEKPMLIDLIRNPEGEIELPKLQLLGFTAIAILIYIFNLLQSNVLGGLPDLPSTLHTLLLTSQGGYIGGKAISNPNNSPLKKKEKNKK
;
A
#
# COMPACT_ATOMS: atom_id res chain seq x y z
N MET A 1 12.39 5.81 33.99
CA MET A 1 12.11 5.45 32.59
C MET A 1 11.83 3.96 32.38
N HIS A 2 12.66 3.02 32.85
CA HIS A 2 12.39 1.57 32.64
C HIS A 2 11.04 1.07 33.16
N LYS A 3 10.58 1.50 34.34
CA LYS A 3 9.25 1.14 34.87
C LYS A 3 8.09 1.76 34.08
N LEU A 4 8.29 2.95 33.48
CA LEU A 4 7.26 3.62 32.68
C LEU A 4 7.06 2.94 31.32
N ILE A 5 8.16 2.46 30.71
CA ILE A 5 8.12 1.67 29.47
C ILE A 5 7.45 0.32 29.72
N LEU A 6 7.72 -0.33 30.87
CA LEU A 6 7.10 -1.59 31.24
C LEU A 6 5.59 -1.45 31.53
N SER A 7 5.15 -0.35 32.15
CA SER A 7 3.73 -0.09 32.41
C SER A 7 2.93 0.28 31.15
N ILE A 8 3.56 0.90 30.14
CA ILE A 8 2.91 1.17 28.84
C ILE A 8 2.78 -0.12 28.01
N LEU A 9 3.74 -1.04 28.11
CA LEU A 9 3.61 -2.37 27.48
C LEU A 9 2.52 -3.25 28.12
N LEU A 10 2.20 -3.03 29.40
CA LEU A 10 1.18 -3.80 30.14
C LEU A 10 -0.25 -3.24 29.99
N LEU A 11 -0.43 -2.06 29.38
CA LEU A 11 -1.74 -1.44 29.12
C LEU A 11 -2.27 -1.69 27.70
N LEU A 12 -1.59 -2.52 26.90
CA LEU A 12 -2.16 -2.99 25.63
C LEU A 12 -3.35 -3.91 25.94
N PRO A 13 -4.59 -3.54 25.53
CA PRO A 13 -5.75 -4.36 25.80
C PRO A 13 -5.59 -5.74 25.16
N SER A 14 -5.86 -6.76 25.96
CA SER A 14 -5.99 -8.15 25.53
C SER A 14 -7.20 -8.27 24.60
N PHE A 15 -7.06 -7.85 23.35
CA PHE A 15 -8.02 -8.19 22.30
C PHE A 15 -7.81 -9.66 21.94
N LEU A 16 -8.50 -10.52 22.69
CA LEU A 16 -8.73 -11.90 22.34
C LEU A 16 -9.43 -11.94 20.98
N VAL A 17 -8.70 -12.44 19.99
CA VAL A 17 -9.15 -12.71 18.63
C VAL A 17 -10.28 -13.75 18.71
N TYR A 18 -11.51 -13.31 18.50
CA TYR A 18 -12.65 -14.19 18.29
C TYR A 18 -12.61 -14.65 16.83
N SER A 19 -11.85 -15.71 16.55
CA SER A 19 -11.89 -16.39 15.26
C SER A 19 -13.20 -17.17 15.17
N GLN A 20 -14.18 -16.63 14.46
CA GLN A 20 -15.32 -17.43 14.02
C GLN A 20 -14.84 -18.35 12.89
N VAL A 21 -14.86 -19.65 13.17
CA VAL A 21 -14.70 -20.70 12.16
C VAL A 21 -15.99 -20.70 11.34
N VAL A 22 -15.95 -20.08 10.17
CA VAL A 22 -17.00 -20.23 9.16
C VAL A 22 -16.72 -21.52 8.40
N GLU A 23 -17.56 -22.54 8.60
CA GLU A 23 -17.57 -23.75 7.79
C GLU A 23 -18.09 -23.42 6.39
N GLU A 24 -17.16 -23.17 5.46
CA GLU A 24 -17.49 -22.96 4.06
C GLU A 24 -17.71 -24.32 3.37
N LYS A 25 -18.92 -24.52 2.84
CA LYS A 25 -19.29 -25.67 2.02
C LYS A 25 -18.43 -25.64 0.74
N LYS A 26 -17.42 -26.51 0.67
CA LYS A 26 -16.64 -26.73 -0.55
C LYS A 26 -17.53 -27.31 -1.64
N GLU A 27 -18.02 -26.45 -2.52
CA GLU A 27 -18.48 -26.87 -3.84
C GLU A 27 -17.23 -27.21 -4.65
N VAL A 28 -16.96 -28.50 -4.82
CA VAL A 28 -15.86 -28.99 -5.67
C VAL A 28 -16.24 -28.67 -7.11
N ARG A 29 -15.87 -27.49 -7.60
CA ARG A 29 -15.88 -27.20 -9.03
C ARG A 29 -14.83 -28.09 -9.69
N GLU A 30 -15.31 -29.01 -10.52
CA GLU A 30 -14.46 -29.84 -11.37
C GLU A 30 -13.52 -28.94 -12.18
N ASN A 31 -12.22 -29.11 -11.95
CA ASN A 31 -11.19 -28.52 -12.79
C ASN A 31 -11.48 -29.00 -14.22
N PRO A 32 -11.54 -28.14 -15.25
CA PRO A 32 -11.74 -28.53 -16.63
C PRO A 32 -10.49 -29.22 -17.20
N THR A 33 -9.97 -30.21 -16.50
CA THR A 33 -9.41 -31.42 -17.09
C THR A 33 -10.54 -32.32 -17.58
N GLN A 34 -11.52 -31.75 -18.28
CA GLN A 34 -12.23 -32.52 -19.29
C GLN A 34 -11.14 -32.97 -20.25
N LYS A 35 -10.90 -34.29 -20.36
CA LYS A 35 -9.99 -34.87 -21.34
C LYS A 35 -10.36 -34.27 -22.69
N SER A 36 -9.62 -33.27 -23.11
CA SER A 36 -9.78 -32.68 -24.43
C SER A 36 -9.51 -33.81 -25.41
N SER A 37 -10.56 -34.24 -26.10
CA SER A 37 -10.45 -35.18 -27.22
C SER A 37 -9.61 -34.60 -28.37
N ALA A 38 -9.15 -33.35 -28.27
CA ALA A 38 -8.37 -32.67 -29.30
C ALA A 38 -6.93 -33.20 -29.40
N CYS A 39 -6.34 -33.76 -28.33
CA CYS A 39 -5.03 -34.40 -28.41
C CYS A 39 -5.16 -35.92 -28.42
N HIS A 40 -4.59 -36.58 -29.42
CA HIS A 40 -4.47 -38.03 -29.43
C HIS A 40 -3.48 -38.46 -28.35
N SER A 41 -3.79 -39.50 -27.58
CA SER A 41 -2.85 -39.99 -26.57
C SER A 41 -1.58 -40.51 -27.26
N ILE A 42 -0.45 -39.83 -27.04
CA ILE A 42 0.86 -40.31 -27.49
C ILE A 42 1.09 -41.70 -26.88
N GLN A 43 1.23 -42.74 -27.70
CA GLN A 43 1.66 -44.06 -27.26
C GLN A 43 3.19 -44.03 -27.05
N GLY A 44 3.63 -43.67 -25.85
CA GLY A 44 5.05 -43.63 -25.48
C GLY A 44 5.35 -42.60 -24.39
N LYS A 45 6.53 -42.71 -23.77
CA LYS A 45 7.02 -41.68 -22.84
C LYS A 45 7.51 -40.48 -23.68
N PRO A 46 6.96 -39.27 -23.51
CA PRO A 46 7.39 -38.12 -24.29
C PRO A 46 8.85 -37.75 -23.97
N LEU A 47 9.60 -37.29 -24.96
CA LEU A 47 11.02 -36.91 -24.82
C LEU A 47 11.19 -35.55 -24.14
N ALA A 48 10.18 -34.69 -24.31
CA ALA A 48 10.09 -33.39 -23.67
C ALA A 48 8.65 -33.17 -23.18
N PHE A 49 8.49 -32.29 -22.22
CA PHE A 49 7.18 -31.78 -21.82
C PHE A 49 7.14 -30.27 -22.00
N ILE A 50 5.97 -29.76 -22.37
CA ILE A 50 5.76 -28.31 -22.43
C ILE A 50 5.48 -27.83 -21.03
N GLU A 51 6.33 -26.95 -20.52
CA GLU A 51 6.20 -26.35 -19.19
C GLU A 51 5.25 -25.15 -19.24
N VAL A 52 5.33 -24.33 -20.30
CA VAL A 52 4.46 -23.16 -20.50
C VAL A 52 4.08 -23.07 -21.96
N PHE A 53 2.80 -22.86 -22.22
CA PHE A 53 2.28 -22.44 -23.52
C PHE A 53 1.33 -21.28 -23.25
N GLN A 54 1.80 -20.06 -23.47
CA GLN A 54 1.04 -18.86 -23.14
C GLN A 54 1.01 -17.87 -24.29
N LEU A 55 -0.13 -17.24 -24.50
CA LEU A 55 -0.29 -16.21 -25.51
C LEU A 55 0.31 -14.90 -24.98
N ILE A 56 1.41 -14.41 -25.58
CA ILE A 56 2.05 -13.14 -25.17
C ILE A 56 1.36 -11.96 -25.82
N ASN A 57 1.05 -12.08 -27.12
CA ASN A 57 0.53 -10.99 -27.91
C ASN A 57 -0.56 -11.48 -28.87
N LEU A 58 -1.80 -11.29 -28.44
CA LEU A 58 -3.01 -11.56 -29.23
C LEU A 58 -3.03 -10.83 -30.57
N SER A 59 -2.50 -9.60 -30.62
CA SER A 59 -2.57 -8.77 -31.81
C SER A 59 -1.80 -9.36 -33.00
N ARG A 60 -0.78 -10.16 -32.68
CA ARG A 60 0.10 -10.82 -33.64
C ARG A 60 -0.03 -12.35 -33.59
N GLU A 61 -0.94 -12.90 -32.80
CA GLU A 61 -1.01 -14.34 -32.50
C GLU A 61 0.36 -14.90 -32.06
N GLN A 62 1.04 -14.15 -31.19
CA GLN A 62 2.35 -14.54 -30.67
C GLN A 62 2.20 -15.39 -29.41
N TYR A 63 2.62 -16.65 -29.50
CA TYR A 63 2.67 -17.58 -28.38
C TYR A 63 4.09 -17.72 -27.86
N GLU A 64 4.24 -17.78 -26.55
CA GLU A 64 5.44 -18.24 -25.87
C GLU A 64 5.28 -19.70 -25.49
N VAL A 65 6.24 -20.50 -25.94
CA VAL A 65 6.30 -21.92 -25.58
C VAL A 65 7.62 -22.20 -24.90
N MET A 66 7.55 -22.70 -23.67
CA MET A 66 8.69 -23.22 -22.94
C MET A 66 8.64 -24.74 -22.92
N ILE A 67 9.66 -25.34 -23.52
CA ILE A 67 9.80 -26.79 -23.65
C ILE A 67 10.92 -27.22 -22.70
N ASN A 68 10.67 -28.27 -21.93
CA ASN A 68 11.62 -28.83 -20.97
C ASN A 68 11.90 -30.28 -21.36
N PHE A 69 13.15 -30.58 -21.68
CA PHE A 69 13.58 -31.92 -22.09
C PHE A 69 13.84 -32.82 -20.88
N HIS A 70 13.64 -34.14 -20.96
CA HIS A 70 14.01 -35.01 -19.85
C HIS A 70 15.52 -35.21 -19.72
N ASP A 71 16.24 -35.21 -20.84
CA ASP A 71 17.69 -35.38 -20.91
C ASP A 71 18.34 -34.16 -21.61
N PRO A 72 19.30 -33.46 -20.96
CA PRO A 72 20.09 -32.40 -21.60
C PRO A 72 20.77 -32.84 -22.91
N GLN A 73 21.16 -34.11 -23.04
CA GLN A 73 21.79 -34.66 -24.25
C GLN A 73 20.81 -34.85 -25.40
N GLU A 74 19.51 -34.95 -25.12
CA GLU A 74 18.49 -34.95 -26.18
C GLU A 74 18.26 -33.56 -26.74
N ARG A 75 18.32 -32.51 -25.89
CA ARG A 75 18.18 -31.12 -26.34
C ARG A 75 19.19 -30.76 -27.43
N SER A 76 20.45 -31.18 -27.29
CA SER A 76 21.51 -30.86 -28.26
C SER A 76 21.25 -31.44 -29.66
N LYS A 77 20.37 -32.44 -29.78
CA LYS A 77 19.93 -32.99 -31.08
C LYS A 77 18.94 -32.07 -31.80
N TYR A 78 18.16 -31.27 -31.04
CA TYR A 78 17.05 -30.47 -31.56
C TYR A 78 17.32 -28.95 -31.57
N VAL A 79 18.37 -28.51 -30.88
CA VAL A 79 18.80 -27.11 -30.81
C VAL A 79 20.23 -27.00 -31.31
N VAL A 80 20.43 -26.35 -32.45
CA VAL A 80 21.77 -26.10 -33.01
C VAL A 80 22.26 -24.72 -32.55
N GLY A 81 23.34 -24.69 -31.78
CA GLY A 81 24.02 -23.47 -31.33
C GLY A 81 24.35 -23.46 -29.84
N GLU A 82 25.51 -22.93 -29.47
CA GLU A 82 25.87 -22.61 -28.09
C GLU A 82 25.64 -21.11 -27.83
N GLY A 83 24.96 -20.77 -26.73
CA GLY A 83 24.71 -19.37 -26.31
C GLY A 83 23.29 -18.85 -26.58
N TYR A 84 23.10 -17.54 -26.43
CA TYR A 84 21.78 -16.86 -26.41
C TYR A 84 21.08 -16.75 -27.77
N ASN A 85 21.77 -17.06 -28.86
CA ASN A 85 21.28 -16.83 -30.22
C ASN A 85 21.11 -18.19 -30.93
N ILE A 86 20.03 -18.90 -30.60
CA ILE A 86 19.64 -20.09 -31.36
C ILE A 86 19.03 -19.57 -32.67
N GLN A 87 19.78 -19.59 -33.76
CA GLN A 87 19.27 -19.22 -35.08
C GLN A 87 18.49 -20.36 -35.75
N ASP A 88 18.76 -21.62 -35.36
CA ASP A 88 18.18 -22.80 -36.02
C ASP A 88 17.61 -23.81 -35.01
N ALA A 89 16.45 -23.50 -34.41
CA ALA A 89 15.70 -24.51 -33.69
C ALA A 89 15.17 -25.54 -34.72
N LYS A 90 15.65 -26.79 -34.64
CA LYS A 90 15.25 -27.90 -35.53
C LYS A 90 13.95 -28.57 -35.05
N VAL A 91 12.97 -27.75 -34.68
CA VAL A 91 11.66 -28.22 -34.23
C VAL A 91 10.58 -27.54 -35.06
N ASN A 92 9.57 -28.30 -35.43
CA ASN A 92 8.37 -27.79 -36.08
C ASN A 92 7.25 -27.78 -35.06
N ILE A 93 6.44 -26.72 -35.06
CA ILE A 93 5.28 -26.64 -34.17
C ILE A 93 4.03 -26.57 -35.05
N GLU A 94 3.13 -27.50 -34.81
CA GLU A 94 1.85 -27.58 -35.50
C GLU A 94 0.73 -27.33 -34.50
N ILE A 95 -0.20 -26.43 -34.83
CA ILE A 95 -1.43 -26.21 -34.07
C ILE A 95 -2.56 -26.81 -34.90
N ASP A 96 -3.21 -27.84 -34.39
CA ASP A 96 -4.24 -28.62 -35.09
C ASP A 96 -3.81 -29.08 -36.50
N GLY A 97 -2.54 -29.50 -36.62
CA GLY A 97 -1.96 -29.96 -37.88
C GLY A 97 -1.50 -28.84 -38.83
N VAL A 98 -1.66 -27.57 -38.46
CA VAL A 98 -1.15 -26.43 -39.23
C VAL A 98 0.23 -26.03 -38.74
N SER A 99 1.23 -26.09 -39.63
CA SER A 99 2.60 -25.64 -39.31
C SER A 99 2.65 -24.14 -39.00
N THR A 100 3.33 -23.79 -37.91
CA THR A 100 3.53 -22.42 -37.43
C THR A 100 4.96 -21.94 -37.74
N ARG A 101 5.19 -20.63 -37.78
CA ARG A 101 6.55 -20.07 -37.91
C ARG A 101 7.12 -19.75 -36.54
N ILE A 102 8.30 -20.26 -36.26
CA ILE A 102 9.10 -19.86 -35.10
C ILE A 102 9.81 -18.57 -35.48
N ALA A 103 9.50 -17.46 -34.80
CA ALA A 103 10.13 -16.18 -35.09
C ALA A 103 11.40 -15.92 -34.30
N SER A 104 11.49 -16.47 -33.10
CA SER A 104 12.73 -16.43 -32.32
C SER A 104 12.77 -17.57 -31.32
N SER A 105 13.96 -18.11 -31.15
CA SER A 105 14.28 -19.09 -30.13
C SER A 105 15.36 -18.54 -29.22
N GLN A 106 15.11 -18.56 -27.91
CA GLN A 106 16.12 -18.24 -26.91
C GLN A 106 16.45 -19.50 -26.11
N ALA A 107 17.75 -19.85 -26.10
CA ALA A 107 18.28 -20.83 -25.18
C ALA A 107 18.23 -20.21 -23.79
N ILE A 108 17.45 -20.81 -22.89
CA ILE A 108 17.51 -20.42 -21.49
C ILE A 108 18.77 -21.05 -20.89
N HIS A 109 19.46 -20.29 -20.03
CA HIS A 109 20.76 -20.61 -19.40
C HIS A 109 20.85 -21.98 -18.72
N ASP A 110 19.69 -22.59 -18.43
CA ASP A 110 19.56 -23.92 -17.86
C ASP A 110 19.55 -24.95 -19.00
N LYS A 111 20.44 -25.95 -18.98
CA LYS A 111 20.76 -26.86 -20.11
C LYS A 111 19.58 -27.67 -20.65
N ILE A 112 18.37 -27.49 -20.13
CA ILE A 112 17.21 -28.35 -20.36
C ILE A 112 16.01 -27.62 -20.99
N ARG A 113 16.02 -26.27 -21.05
CA ARG A 113 14.83 -25.50 -21.46
C ARG A 113 15.00 -24.71 -22.76
N LEU A 114 13.96 -24.69 -23.60
CA LEU A 114 13.88 -23.94 -24.85
C LEU A 114 12.67 -23.00 -24.82
N LYS A 115 12.88 -21.70 -25.04
CA LYS A 115 11.82 -20.68 -25.13
C LYS A 115 11.63 -20.27 -26.59
N LEU A 116 10.41 -20.43 -27.10
CA LEU A 116 10.03 -20.17 -28.48
C LEU A 116 8.96 -19.10 -28.55
N ASN A 117 9.15 -18.11 -29.41
CA ASN A 117 8.09 -17.21 -29.86
C ASN A 117 7.55 -17.71 -31.19
N ILE A 118 6.28 -18.09 -31.19
CA ILE A 118 5.61 -18.68 -32.34
C ILE A 118 4.59 -17.71 -32.87
N PHE A 119 4.57 -17.52 -34.19
CA PHE A 119 3.47 -16.89 -34.89
C PHE A 119 2.67 -17.96 -35.61
N SER A 120 1.38 -18.04 -35.31
CA SER A 120 0.49 -18.84 -36.15
C SER A 120 0.33 -18.16 -37.50
N LEU A 121 0.49 -18.92 -38.59
CA LEU A 121 0.26 -18.42 -39.94
C LEU A 121 -1.23 -18.39 -40.30
N ASN A 122 -2.01 -19.27 -39.66
CA ASN A 122 -3.45 -19.38 -39.86
C ASN A 122 -4.18 -19.01 -38.58
N GLN A 123 -5.35 -18.40 -38.74
CA GLN A 123 -6.21 -17.98 -37.64
C GLN A 123 -6.69 -19.23 -36.90
N VAL A 124 -6.33 -19.34 -35.62
CA VAL A 124 -6.84 -20.37 -34.73
C VAL A 124 -8.21 -19.92 -34.23
N SER A 125 -9.25 -20.76 -34.38
CA SER A 125 -10.59 -20.45 -33.88
C SER A 125 -10.60 -20.37 -32.35
N GLU A 126 -11.72 -19.94 -31.76
CA GLU A 126 -11.91 -20.12 -30.32
C GLU A 126 -12.04 -21.62 -29.98
N GLY A 127 -11.47 -22.04 -28.86
CA GLY A 127 -11.69 -23.39 -28.32
C GLY A 127 -10.43 -24.07 -27.79
N TRP A 128 -10.53 -25.37 -27.55
CA TRP A 128 -9.39 -26.22 -27.22
C TRP A 128 -8.70 -26.71 -28.48
N HIS A 129 -7.39 -26.55 -28.53
CA HIS A 129 -6.52 -26.93 -29.64
C HIS A 129 -5.39 -27.82 -29.13
N CYS A 130 -4.74 -28.55 -30.04
CA CYS A 130 -3.56 -29.34 -29.71
C CYS A 130 -2.32 -28.73 -30.38
N ALA A 131 -1.37 -28.28 -29.56
CA ALA A 131 -0.04 -27.91 -30.03
C ALA A 131 0.83 -29.16 -30.07
N ARG A 132 1.26 -29.56 -31.26
CA ARG A 132 2.17 -30.67 -31.51
C ARG A 132 3.55 -30.15 -31.87
N ILE A 133 4.56 -30.52 -31.09
CA ILE A 133 5.95 -30.23 -31.39
C ILE A 133 6.57 -31.48 -32.00
N THR A 134 7.09 -31.35 -33.22
CA THR A 134 7.79 -32.42 -33.91
C THR A 134 9.25 -32.03 -34.18
N SER A 135 10.08 -33.04 -34.40
CA SER A 135 11.41 -32.85 -34.96
C SER A 135 11.35 -32.19 -36.35
N HIS A 136 12.45 -31.60 -36.81
CA HIS A 136 12.55 -30.97 -38.14
C HIS A 136 12.12 -31.89 -39.30
N ASP A 137 12.39 -33.19 -39.19
CA ASP A 137 11.97 -34.20 -40.19
C ASP A 137 10.49 -34.61 -40.09
N LYS A 138 9.75 -34.03 -39.12
CA LYS A 138 8.34 -34.31 -38.80
C LYS A 138 8.04 -35.77 -38.40
N LYS A 139 9.07 -36.61 -38.21
CA LYS A 139 8.88 -38.04 -37.90
C LYS A 139 8.69 -38.32 -36.43
N THR A 140 9.33 -37.52 -35.56
CA THR A 140 9.31 -37.74 -34.12
C THR A 140 8.46 -36.67 -33.46
N VAL A 141 7.38 -37.08 -32.77
CA VAL A 141 6.61 -36.19 -31.91
C VAL A 141 7.37 -36.03 -30.59
N LEU A 142 7.81 -34.81 -30.30
CA LEU A 142 8.57 -34.49 -29.11
C LEU A 142 7.65 -34.24 -27.91
N ALA A 143 6.55 -33.52 -28.16
CA ALA A 143 5.53 -33.22 -27.17
C ALA A 143 4.19 -32.85 -27.84
N GLU A 144 3.08 -33.12 -27.16
CA GLU A 144 1.77 -32.56 -27.48
C GLU A 144 1.20 -31.89 -26.23
N LEU A 145 0.52 -30.76 -26.42
CA LEU A 145 -0.11 -30.03 -25.33
C LEU A 145 -1.47 -29.48 -25.77
N PRO A 146 -2.55 -29.83 -25.05
CA PRO A 146 -3.82 -29.14 -25.23
C PRO A 146 -3.71 -27.72 -24.68
N PHE A 147 -4.18 -26.74 -25.43
CA PHE A 147 -4.29 -25.36 -24.96
C PHE A 147 -5.61 -24.74 -25.41
N TYR A 148 -6.09 -23.74 -24.68
CA TYR A 148 -7.31 -23.00 -25.04
C TYR A 148 -6.93 -21.72 -25.79
N SER A 149 -7.45 -21.55 -27.01
CA SER A 149 -7.39 -20.30 -27.76
C SER A 149 -8.65 -19.48 -27.47
N PRO A 150 -8.53 -18.24 -26.95
CA PRO A 150 -9.68 -17.41 -26.65
C PRO A 150 -10.33 -16.82 -27.91
N GLU A 151 -11.63 -16.49 -27.83
CA GLU A 151 -12.40 -15.75 -28.85
C GLU A 151 -11.59 -14.60 -29.44
N ARG A 152 -11.46 -14.47 -30.76
CA ARG A 152 -10.70 -13.38 -31.40
C ARG A 152 -11.36 -12.02 -31.16
N MET A 153 -10.54 -10.96 -31.04
CA MET A 153 -11.06 -9.59 -31.02
C MET A 153 -11.04 -9.03 -32.42
N GLU A 154 -12.09 -8.28 -32.75
CA GLU A 154 -12.18 -7.53 -34.01
C GLU A 154 -11.00 -6.56 -34.18
N ALA A 155 -10.49 -5.99 -33.08
CA ALA A 155 -9.33 -5.11 -33.08
C ALA A 155 -8.16 -5.71 -32.25
N PRO A 156 -7.02 -6.02 -32.89
CA PRO A 156 -5.79 -6.50 -32.25
C PRO A 156 -5.30 -5.62 -31.09
N SER A 157 -5.57 -4.31 -31.12
CA SER A 157 -5.17 -3.32 -30.11
C SER A 157 -5.90 -3.43 -28.77
N ASN A 158 -6.98 -4.20 -28.67
CA ASN A 158 -7.89 -4.15 -27.54
C ASN A 158 -7.51 -5.14 -26.41
N GLN A 159 -6.22 -5.43 -26.20
CA GLN A 159 -5.82 -6.33 -25.12
C GLN A 159 -6.28 -5.75 -23.77
N PRO A 160 -6.92 -6.54 -22.89
CA PRO A 160 -7.26 -6.08 -21.56
C PRO A 160 -6.05 -5.50 -20.84
N ILE A 161 -6.16 -4.29 -20.32
CA ILE A 161 -5.07 -3.62 -19.61
C ILE A 161 -5.61 -3.14 -18.27
N ILE A 162 -4.95 -3.55 -17.19
CA ILE A 162 -5.13 -2.92 -15.89
C ILE A 162 -4.28 -1.65 -15.88
N LYS A 163 -4.90 -0.51 -15.62
CA LYS A 163 -4.23 0.76 -15.41
C LYS A 163 -3.91 1.03 -13.95
N LYS A 164 -4.83 0.65 -13.06
CA LYS A 164 -4.76 0.99 -11.63
C LYS A 164 -5.66 0.09 -10.79
N LEU A 165 -5.21 -0.20 -9.58
CA LEU A 165 -6.01 -0.79 -8.51
C LEU A 165 -6.34 0.28 -7.45
N HIS A 166 -7.56 0.27 -6.93
CA HIS A 166 -7.94 1.11 -5.79
C HIS A 166 -8.89 0.37 -4.81
N PRO A 167 -8.52 0.24 -3.53
CA PRO A 167 -7.17 0.48 -3.00
C PRO A 167 -6.14 -0.50 -3.60
N SER A 168 -4.85 -0.23 -3.43
CA SER A 168 -3.75 -1.11 -3.90
C SER A 168 -3.44 -2.26 -2.92
N GLY A 169 -4.23 -2.38 -1.86
CA GLY A 169 -4.16 -3.44 -0.86
C GLY A 169 -5.39 -3.41 0.05
N GLY A 170 -5.67 -4.52 0.74
CA GLY A 170 -6.84 -4.67 1.60
C GLY A 170 -6.86 -6.00 2.35
N VAL A 171 -7.85 -6.18 3.23
CA VAL A 171 -8.11 -7.42 3.98
C VAL A 171 -9.21 -8.24 3.31
N ALA A 172 -9.32 -9.53 3.64
CA ALA A 172 -10.39 -10.38 3.10
C ALA A 172 -11.78 -9.71 3.29
N GLY A 173 -12.59 -9.72 2.23
CA GLY A 173 -13.90 -9.04 2.20
C GLY A 173 -13.87 -7.59 1.71
N ASP A 174 -12.72 -6.91 1.74
CA ASP A 174 -12.62 -5.54 1.21
C ASP A 174 -12.98 -5.50 -0.28
N THR A 175 -13.65 -4.42 -0.69
CA THR A 175 -13.96 -4.15 -2.09
C THR A 175 -12.76 -3.51 -2.79
N ILE A 176 -12.33 -4.12 -3.89
CA ILE A 176 -11.27 -3.60 -4.76
C ILE A 176 -11.86 -3.19 -6.10
N MET A 177 -11.42 -2.04 -6.59
CA MET A 177 -11.75 -1.50 -7.91
C MET A 177 -10.55 -1.63 -8.85
N VAL A 178 -10.75 -2.32 -9.97
CA VAL A 178 -9.78 -2.45 -11.05
C VAL A 178 -10.17 -1.49 -12.16
N TYR A 179 -9.33 -0.49 -12.40
CA TYR A 179 -9.49 0.46 -13.50
C TYR A 179 -8.67 -0.03 -14.68
N GLY A 180 -9.30 -0.11 -15.85
CA GLY A 180 -8.64 -0.61 -17.05
C GLY A 180 -9.35 -0.27 -18.35
N GLU A 181 -8.90 -0.93 -19.41
CA GLU A 181 -9.47 -0.84 -20.75
C GLU A 181 -9.70 -2.24 -21.30
N TYR A 182 -10.73 -2.37 -22.14
CA TYR A 182 -11.06 -3.58 -22.88
C TYR A 182 -11.46 -4.78 -22.00
N PHE A 183 -12.15 -4.50 -20.89
CA PHE A 183 -12.84 -5.48 -20.05
C PHE A 183 -14.15 -5.99 -20.68
N GLY A 184 -14.65 -5.32 -21.72
CA GLY A 184 -15.82 -5.75 -22.48
C GLY A 184 -17.13 -5.28 -21.84
N LYS A 185 -18.23 -5.97 -22.16
CA LYS A 185 -19.59 -5.65 -21.65
C LYS A 185 -20.16 -6.70 -20.69
N SER A 186 -19.55 -7.89 -20.65
CA SER A 186 -20.07 -9.10 -20.03
C SER A 186 -19.23 -9.44 -18.79
N ILE A 187 -19.79 -9.18 -17.61
CA ILE A 187 -19.11 -9.42 -16.32
C ILE A 187 -18.85 -10.90 -16.05
N ASP A 188 -19.72 -11.77 -16.55
CA ASP A 188 -19.65 -13.23 -16.52
C ASP A 188 -18.42 -13.79 -17.23
N LYS A 189 -17.86 -13.03 -18.18
CA LYS A 189 -16.63 -13.39 -18.87
C LYS A 189 -15.36 -12.86 -18.19
N ILE A 190 -15.49 -12.15 -17.07
CA ILE A 190 -14.36 -11.60 -16.33
C ILE A 190 -14.05 -12.48 -15.11
N ARG A 191 -12.78 -12.88 -14.96
CA ARG A 191 -12.26 -13.55 -13.76
C ARG A 191 -11.06 -12.81 -13.20
N ILE A 192 -10.88 -12.87 -11.90
CA ILE A 192 -9.78 -12.19 -11.21
C ILE A 192 -8.97 -13.25 -10.48
N GLU A 193 -7.69 -13.35 -10.80
CA GLU A 193 -6.78 -14.32 -10.20
C GLU A 193 -5.77 -13.61 -9.31
N PHE A 194 -5.59 -14.15 -8.11
CA PHE A 194 -4.52 -13.77 -7.20
C PHE A 194 -3.35 -14.73 -7.36
N LEU A 195 -2.22 -14.20 -7.78
CA LEU A 195 -1.03 -14.96 -8.14
C LEU A 195 0.10 -14.63 -7.17
N THR A 196 0.92 -15.63 -6.83
CA THR A 196 2.24 -15.39 -6.26
C THR A 196 3.33 -15.88 -7.20
N LYS A 197 4.48 -15.22 -7.15
CA LYS A 197 5.68 -15.63 -7.89
C LYS A 197 6.48 -16.56 -7.00
N LYS A 198 6.58 -17.83 -7.38
CA LYS A 198 7.38 -18.85 -6.68
C LYS A 198 8.57 -19.23 -7.55
N GLY A 199 9.79 -19.07 -7.03
CA GLY A 199 11.03 -19.43 -7.71
C GLY A 199 12.25 -18.71 -7.16
N GLU A 200 13.36 -19.44 -6.98
CA GLU A 200 14.62 -18.90 -6.42
C GLU A 200 15.49 -18.19 -7.48
N ASN A 201 15.21 -18.40 -8.78
CA ASN A 201 16.00 -17.83 -9.86
C ASN A 201 15.33 -16.58 -10.45
N LEU A 202 16.06 -15.44 -10.41
CA LEU A 202 15.66 -14.11 -10.89
C LEU A 202 15.04 -14.08 -12.30
N ASN A 203 15.32 -15.10 -13.12
CA ASN A 203 14.92 -15.17 -14.52
C ASN A 203 13.64 -15.98 -14.77
N TYR A 204 13.13 -16.77 -13.81
CA TYR A 204 11.97 -17.64 -14.03
C TYR A 204 11.09 -17.74 -12.79
N TRP A 205 9.89 -17.19 -12.89
CA TRP A 205 8.89 -17.21 -11.84
C TRP A 205 7.78 -18.16 -12.27
N LYS A 206 7.53 -19.22 -11.49
CA LYS A 206 6.31 -20.00 -11.64
C LYS A 206 5.19 -19.25 -10.94
N GLU A 207 4.12 -18.96 -11.68
CA GLU A 207 2.93 -18.35 -11.12
C GLU A 207 2.11 -19.45 -10.43
N GLU A 208 1.83 -19.26 -9.14
CA GLU A 208 0.89 -20.11 -8.41
C GLU A 208 -0.39 -19.31 -8.18
N ILE A 209 -1.52 -19.82 -8.68
CA ILE A 209 -2.85 -19.27 -8.38
C ILE A 209 -3.15 -19.58 -6.92
N LEU A 210 -3.25 -18.51 -6.12
CA LEU A 210 -3.55 -18.59 -4.70
C LEU A 210 -5.05 -18.60 -4.43
N ALA A 211 -5.82 -17.86 -5.23
CA ALA A 211 -7.28 -17.79 -5.18
C ALA A 211 -7.80 -17.12 -6.47
N ASP A 212 -9.08 -17.32 -6.75
CA ASP A 212 -9.84 -16.63 -7.78
C ASP A 212 -11.02 -15.85 -7.15
N SER A 213 -11.48 -14.82 -7.86
CA SER A 213 -12.65 -14.04 -7.51
C SER A 213 -13.48 -13.72 -8.74
N VAL A 214 -14.79 -13.74 -8.57
CA VAL A 214 -15.76 -13.29 -9.57
C VAL A 214 -16.12 -11.84 -9.28
N PRO A 215 -16.03 -10.92 -10.25
CA PRO A 215 -16.49 -9.56 -10.06
C PRO A 215 -18.01 -9.48 -9.98
N TYR A 216 -18.52 -8.50 -9.24
CA TYR A 216 -19.97 -8.28 -9.08
C TYR A 216 -20.44 -6.96 -9.71
N THR A 217 -19.55 -6.08 -10.16
CA THR A 217 -19.92 -4.90 -10.96
C THR A 217 -18.89 -4.61 -12.04
N LEU A 218 -19.39 -4.22 -13.21
CA LEU A 218 -18.63 -3.63 -14.32
C LEU A 218 -19.32 -2.33 -14.70
N SER A 219 -18.62 -1.21 -14.56
CA SER A 219 -19.13 0.13 -14.91
C SER A 219 -18.14 0.90 -15.75
N LYS A 220 -18.61 1.91 -16.48
CA LYS A 220 -17.76 2.89 -17.16
C LYS A 220 -17.72 4.17 -16.35
N GLU A 221 -16.53 4.67 -16.07
CA GLU A 221 -16.29 5.89 -15.29
C GLU A 221 -15.39 6.83 -16.10
N GLU A 222 -15.72 8.13 -16.10
CA GLU A 222 -14.87 9.14 -16.73
C GLU A 222 -13.71 9.47 -15.79
N ASP A 223 -12.47 9.39 -16.28
CA ASP A 223 -11.32 9.85 -15.50
C ASP A 223 -11.32 11.39 -15.43
N PRO A 224 -11.57 12.01 -14.26
CA PRO A 224 -11.65 13.46 -14.14
C PRO A 224 -10.31 14.16 -14.44
N LYS A 225 -9.20 13.42 -14.42
CA LYS A 225 -7.86 13.99 -14.67
C LYS A 225 -7.42 13.90 -16.12
N ASN A 226 -8.08 13.12 -16.97
CA ASN A 226 -7.53 12.74 -18.28
C ASN A 226 -8.59 12.83 -19.38
N ASP A 227 -8.92 14.06 -19.79
CA ASP A 227 -9.68 14.41 -21.00
C ASP A 227 -10.88 13.48 -21.33
N LYS A 228 -11.71 13.18 -20.33
CA LYS A 228 -12.91 12.32 -20.47
C LYS A 228 -12.65 10.92 -21.03
N LYS A 229 -11.43 10.39 -20.86
CA LYS A 229 -11.16 9.00 -21.28
C LYS A 229 -12.01 8.06 -20.43
N ILE A 230 -12.96 7.40 -21.07
CA ILE A 230 -13.82 6.40 -20.43
C ILE A 230 -12.94 5.24 -19.99
N THR A 231 -12.94 4.96 -18.69
CA THR A 231 -12.22 3.86 -18.08
C THR A 231 -13.24 2.83 -17.58
N GLU A 232 -12.96 1.55 -17.84
CA GLU A 232 -13.81 0.46 -17.37
C GLU A 232 -13.36 0.09 -15.95
N VAL A 233 -14.34 -0.02 -15.05
CA VAL A 233 -14.13 -0.25 -13.62
C VAL A 233 -14.81 -1.54 -13.22
N VAL A 234 -14.00 -2.51 -12.83
CA VAL A 234 -14.45 -3.81 -12.31
C VAL A 234 -14.35 -3.79 -10.78
N ARG A 235 -15.42 -4.17 -10.10
CA ARG A 235 -15.45 -4.28 -8.63
C ARG A 235 -15.60 -5.72 -8.18
N PHE A 236 -14.81 -6.10 -7.18
CA PHE A 236 -14.81 -7.43 -6.61
C PHE A 236 -14.36 -7.39 -5.14
N SER A 237 -14.67 -8.43 -4.37
CA SER A 237 -14.25 -8.56 -2.98
C SER A 237 -13.05 -9.48 -2.85
N ILE A 238 -12.11 -9.17 -1.94
CA ILE A 238 -10.97 -10.05 -1.68
C ILE A 238 -11.48 -11.38 -1.10
N PRO A 239 -11.16 -12.54 -1.70
CA PRO A 239 -11.66 -13.82 -1.23
C PRO A 239 -11.01 -14.21 0.10
N GLY A 240 -11.78 -14.79 1.01
CA GLY A 240 -11.30 -15.31 2.31
C GLY A 240 -10.54 -16.63 2.21
N HIS A 241 -9.72 -16.82 1.17
CA HIS A 241 -9.09 -18.10 0.90
C HIS A 241 -7.92 -18.39 1.85
N PRO A 242 -7.78 -19.61 2.42
CA PRO A 242 -6.74 -19.93 3.40
C PRO A 242 -5.31 -19.61 2.92
N LYS A 243 -5.00 -19.87 1.65
CA LYS A 243 -3.65 -19.57 1.10
C LYS A 243 -3.34 -18.07 1.06
N LEU A 244 -4.36 -17.21 0.94
CA LEU A 244 -4.19 -15.76 1.01
C LEU A 244 -4.00 -15.31 2.46
N ASN A 245 -4.68 -15.97 3.39
CA ASN A 245 -4.68 -15.63 4.82
C ASN A 245 -3.54 -16.26 5.63
N THR A 246 -2.71 -17.13 5.02
CA THR A 246 -1.47 -17.61 5.64
C THR A 246 -0.34 -16.61 5.43
N PHE A 247 0.12 -16.00 6.53
CA PHE A 247 1.20 -15.01 6.57
C PHE A 247 2.42 -15.56 7.32
N SER A 248 3.62 -15.38 6.76
CA SER A 248 4.86 -15.40 7.53
C SER A 248 4.95 -14.18 8.46
N ILE A 249 5.88 -14.16 9.42
CA ILE A 249 6.03 -13.04 10.37
C ILE A 249 6.22 -11.70 9.65
N MET A 250 7.04 -11.67 8.59
CA MET A 250 7.27 -10.45 7.81
C MET A 250 6.02 -10.04 7.02
N GLU A 251 5.30 -11.00 6.42
CA GLU A 251 4.04 -10.72 5.71
C GLU A 251 2.92 -10.32 6.67
N TRP A 252 2.94 -10.80 7.92
CA TRP A 252 1.99 -10.42 8.95
C TRP A 252 2.16 -8.95 9.37
N LEU A 253 3.42 -8.47 9.44
CA LEU A 253 3.75 -7.08 9.74
C LEU A 253 3.51 -6.12 8.58
N PHE A 254 3.88 -6.52 7.36
CA PHE A 254 3.97 -5.61 6.19
C PHE A 254 2.97 -5.92 5.07
N GLY A 255 2.15 -6.95 5.24
CA GLY A 255 1.27 -7.48 4.21
C GLY A 255 1.95 -8.50 3.31
N LYS A 256 1.14 -9.39 2.75
CA LYS A 256 1.54 -10.39 1.76
C LYS A 256 1.42 -9.81 0.36
N ARG A 257 2.52 -9.83 -0.38
CA ARG A 257 2.55 -9.33 -1.75
C ARG A 257 2.04 -10.40 -2.71
N VAL A 258 1.08 -10.01 -3.53
CA VAL A 258 0.51 -10.84 -4.58
C VAL A 258 0.41 -10.02 -5.87
N TYR A 259 0.12 -10.70 -6.97
CA TYR A 259 -0.21 -10.07 -8.23
C TYR A 259 -1.67 -10.36 -8.55
N ILE A 260 -2.37 -9.35 -9.04
CA ILE A 260 -3.71 -9.52 -9.58
C ILE A 260 -3.59 -9.61 -11.09
N ARG A 261 -4.24 -10.63 -11.64
CA ARG A 261 -4.49 -10.80 -13.07
C ARG A 261 -5.99 -10.74 -13.31
N VAL A 262 -6.42 -9.90 -14.25
CA VAL A 262 -7.80 -9.95 -14.76
C VAL A 262 -7.80 -10.79 -16.04
N LEU A 263 -8.66 -11.77 -16.12
CA LEU A 263 -8.95 -12.54 -17.32
C LEU A 263 -10.27 -12.04 -17.92
N VAL A 264 -10.27 -11.67 -19.19
CA VAL A 264 -11.47 -11.28 -19.94
C VAL A 264 -11.65 -12.25 -21.09
N ASN A 265 -12.71 -13.05 -21.12
CA ASN A 265 -12.88 -14.15 -22.07
C ASN A 265 -11.62 -15.05 -22.11
N ASN A 266 -11.09 -15.43 -20.93
CA ASN A 266 -9.84 -16.19 -20.76
C ASN A 266 -8.55 -15.48 -21.26
N ARG A 267 -8.61 -14.17 -21.53
CA ARG A 267 -7.45 -13.39 -21.97
C ARG A 267 -6.84 -12.64 -20.79
N PRO A 268 -5.55 -12.84 -20.49
CA PRO A 268 -4.90 -12.16 -19.39
C PRO A 268 -4.66 -10.68 -19.70
N ALA A 269 -5.06 -9.86 -18.74
CA ALA A 269 -4.65 -8.47 -18.63
C ALA A 269 -3.23 -8.35 -18.08
N THR A 270 -2.70 -7.13 -18.10
CA THR A 270 -1.45 -6.79 -17.41
C THR A 270 -1.49 -7.19 -15.93
N LEU A 271 -0.38 -7.68 -15.40
CA LEU A 271 -0.25 -8.02 -13.99
C LEU A 271 -0.06 -6.76 -13.16
N GLU A 272 -0.86 -6.61 -12.12
CA GLU A 272 -0.71 -5.51 -11.16
C GLU A 272 -0.34 -6.01 -9.77
N LYS A 273 0.51 -5.26 -9.08
CA LYS A 273 0.92 -5.58 -7.71
C LYS A 273 -0.21 -5.25 -6.75
N PHE A 274 -0.43 -6.13 -5.79
CA PHE A 274 -1.43 -5.96 -4.76
C PHE A 274 -0.92 -6.46 -3.40
N THR A 275 -1.29 -5.78 -2.32
CA THR A 275 -0.88 -6.17 -0.97
C THR A 275 -2.08 -6.67 -0.16
N ILE A 276 -2.07 -7.94 0.20
CA ILE A 276 -3.06 -8.50 1.12
C ILE A 276 -2.61 -8.19 2.54
N LEU A 277 -3.51 -7.60 3.31
CA LEU A 277 -3.27 -7.20 4.69
C LEU A 277 -3.92 -8.19 5.64
N ASN A 278 -3.32 -8.35 6.81
CA ASN A 278 -3.91 -9.05 7.94
C ASN A 278 -4.99 -8.19 8.60
N ASP A 279 -6.09 -8.76 9.10
CA ASP A 279 -7.20 -8.04 9.74
C ASP A 279 -6.75 -7.03 10.82
N ASN A 280 -5.66 -7.32 11.54
CA ASN A 280 -5.13 -6.46 12.60
C ASN A 280 -4.10 -5.42 12.12
N TRP A 281 -3.92 -5.24 10.81
CA TRP A 281 -2.86 -4.37 10.25
C TRP A 281 -2.90 -2.94 10.80
N ARG A 282 -4.09 -2.37 10.98
CA ARG A 282 -4.24 -0.99 11.49
C ARG A 282 -3.62 -0.83 12.88
N ALA A 283 -3.88 -1.77 13.78
CA ALA A 283 -3.33 -1.75 15.14
C ALA A 283 -1.81 -1.89 15.14
N ILE A 284 -1.26 -2.76 14.28
CA ILE A 284 0.18 -2.95 14.12
C ILE A 284 0.84 -1.64 13.67
N ILE A 285 0.28 -0.95 12.67
CA ILE A 285 0.86 0.31 12.18
C ILE A 285 0.75 1.43 13.20
N ILE A 286 -0.38 1.54 13.90
CA ILE A 286 -0.54 2.53 14.98
C ILE A 286 0.55 2.31 16.04
N PHE A 287 0.75 1.05 16.46
CA PHE A 287 1.79 0.70 17.41
C PHE A 287 3.20 1.03 16.90
N MET A 288 3.52 0.64 15.66
CA MET A 288 4.82 0.92 15.03
C MET A 288 5.09 2.42 14.89
N SER A 289 4.08 3.19 14.49
CA SER A 289 4.18 4.64 14.37
C SER A 289 4.45 5.29 15.73
N LEU A 290 3.70 4.91 16.77
CA LEU A 290 3.92 5.38 18.13
C LEU A 290 5.33 5.03 18.64
N LEU A 291 5.78 3.80 18.39
CA LEU A 291 7.12 3.35 18.77
C LEU A 291 8.20 4.20 18.10
N ILE A 292 8.10 4.43 16.79
CA ILE A 292 9.06 5.26 16.04
C ILE A 292 9.04 6.70 16.55
N THR A 293 7.87 7.28 16.82
CA THR A 293 7.76 8.63 17.41
C THR A 293 8.44 8.71 18.78
N ILE A 294 8.21 7.72 19.66
CA ILE A 294 8.84 7.67 20.98
C ILE A 294 10.36 7.55 20.86
N VAL A 295 10.85 6.67 19.99
CA VAL A 295 12.30 6.51 19.74
C VAL A 295 12.89 7.80 19.20
N PHE A 296 12.24 8.47 18.24
CA PHE A 296 12.69 9.73 17.67
C PHE A 296 12.75 10.87 18.69
N ILE A 297 11.71 11.02 19.53
CA ILE A 297 11.73 12.01 20.61
C ILE A 297 12.80 11.67 21.66
N GLY A 298 12.97 10.38 21.97
CA GLY A 298 14.00 9.89 22.88
C GLY A 298 15.42 10.16 22.38
N THR A 299 15.69 9.95 21.08
CA THR A 299 17.00 10.25 20.48
C THR A 299 17.26 11.75 20.47
N LEU A 300 16.27 12.59 20.16
CA LEU A 300 16.39 14.04 20.30
C LEU A 300 16.71 14.46 21.75
N ALA A 301 16.04 13.85 22.73
CA ALA A 301 16.31 14.09 24.14
C ALA A 301 17.76 13.74 24.53
N LEU A 302 18.29 12.64 23.98
CA LEU A 302 19.68 12.22 24.20
C LEU A 302 20.67 13.18 23.54
N ILE A 303 20.44 13.59 22.29
CA ILE A 303 21.31 14.50 21.53
C ILE A 303 21.42 15.86 22.22
N ILE A 304 20.31 16.38 22.75
CA ILE A 304 20.27 17.67 23.44
C ILE A 304 21.06 17.62 24.77
N HIS A 305 21.46 16.43 25.25
CA HIS A 305 22.26 16.21 26.47
C HIS A 305 21.71 16.87 27.75
N GLN A 306 20.47 17.36 27.72
CA GLN A 306 19.84 17.95 28.89
C GLN A 306 19.13 16.87 29.68
N LYS A 307 19.67 16.56 30.87
CA LYS A 307 19.03 15.72 31.90
C LYS A 307 17.61 16.21 32.29
N GLN A 308 17.23 17.39 31.83
CA GLN A 308 15.95 18.05 32.06
C GLN A 308 15.18 18.33 30.74
N PHE A 309 15.35 17.52 29.70
CA PHE A 309 14.59 17.67 28.44
C PHE A 309 13.08 17.85 28.65
N TYR A 310 12.49 17.12 29.59
CA TYR A 310 11.10 17.30 29.98
C TYR A 310 10.81 18.71 30.54
N ALA A 311 11.70 19.25 31.38
CA ALA A 311 11.56 20.60 31.89
C ALA A 311 11.69 21.62 30.75
N LEU A 312 12.58 21.40 29.79
CA LEU A 312 12.71 22.28 28.62
C LEU A 312 11.40 22.37 27.82
N ILE A 313 10.75 21.21 27.64
CA ILE A 313 9.59 21.05 26.76
C ILE A 313 8.26 21.40 27.42
N VAL A 314 8.09 21.22 28.73
CA VAL A 314 6.77 21.43 29.38
C VAL A 314 6.86 22.46 30.49
N LEU A 315 8.01 22.59 31.15
CA LEU A 315 8.17 23.50 32.28
C LEU A 315 8.60 24.88 31.79
N ASP A 316 8.05 25.91 32.42
CA ASP A 316 8.66 27.23 32.40
C ASP A 316 9.73 27.30 33.50
N THR A 317 10.98 27.44 33.09
CA THR A 317 12.13 27.45 34.00
C THR A 317 12.15 28.67 34.92
N LYS A 318 11.42 29.75 34.59
CA LYS A 318 11.37 30.96 35.42
C LYS A 318 10.44 30.78 36.61
N THR A 319 9.25 30.28 36.33
CA THR A 319 8.17 30.14 37.32
C THR A 319 8.15 28.77 37.99
N ASN A 320 8.90 27.80 37.45
CA ASN A 320 8.87 26.40 37.85
C ASN A 320 7.47 25.76 37.74
N MET A 321 6.62 26.29 36.85
CA MET A 321 5.26 25.82 36.58
C MET A 321 5.17 25.21 35.17
N TYR A 322 4.13 24.40 34.91
CA TYR A 322 3.89 23.91 33.55
C TYR A 322 3.35 25.00 32.64
N SER A 323 3.97 25.16 31.46
CA SER A 323 3.53 26.10 30.44
C SER A 323 2.55 25.42 29.48
N LEU A 324 1.33 25.95 29.42
CA LEU A 324 0.30 25.46 28.49
C LEU A 324 0.74 25.55 27.03
N SER A 325 1.33 26.66 26.60
CA SER A 325 1.76 26.85 25.21
C SER A 325 2.85 25.86 24.81
N LYS A 326 3.82 25.59 25.71
CA LYS A 326 4.84 24.57 25.48
C LYS A 326 4.26 23.16 25.43
N ALA A 327 3.36 22.82 26.35
CA ALA A 327 2.67 21.53 26.37
C ALA A 327 1.84 21.29 25.09
N GLN A 328 1.16 22.32 24.60
CA GLN A 328 0.40 22.26 23.34
C GLN A 328 1.30 22.10 22.13
N ALA A 329 2.40 22.87 22.05
CA ALA A 329 3.37 22.73 20.97
C ALA A 329 3.96 21.32 20.94
N PHE A 330 4.26 20.74 22.11
CA PHE A 330 4.73 19.37 22.22
C PHE A 330 3.66 18.34 21.82
N ALA A 331 2.41 18.52 22.26
CA ALA A 331 1.32 17.65 21.87
C ALA A 331 1.12 17.64 20.34
N TRP A 332 1.11 18.82 19.70
CA TRP A 332 1.04 18.92 18.24
C TRP A 332 2.25 18.32 17.54
N LEU A 333 3.45 18.46 18.10
CA LEU A 333 4.65 17.81 17.56
C LEU A 333 4.50 16.28 17.57
N VAL A 334 4.02 15.69 18.67
CA VAL A 334 3.78 14.25 18.79
C VAL A 334 2.73 13.79 17.77
N VAL A 335 1.61 14.52 17.67
CA VAL A 335 0.53 14.21 16.70
C VAL A 335 1.03 14.32 15.27
N LEU A 336 1.82 15.35 14.96
CA LEU A 336 2.39 15.56 13.63
C LEU A 336 3.36 14.45 13.24
N LEU A 337 4.33 14.13 14.12
CA LEU A 337 5.29 13.07 13.84
C LEU A 337 4.62 11.70 13.76
N GLY A 338 3.72 11.38 14.70
CA GLY A 338 2.99 10.11 14.70
C GLY A 338 2.07 9.94 13.50
N SER A 339 1.36 10.98 13.08
CA SER A 339 0.54 10.91 11.87
C SER A 339 1.41 10.79 10.61
N TYR A 340 2.52 11.53 10.53
CA TYR A 340 3.47 11.43 9.43
C TYR A 340 4.05 10.02 9.30
N PHE A 341 4.56 9.44 10.40
CA PHE A 341 5.08 8.07 10.38
C PHE A 341 3.99 7.04 10.06
N TYR A 342 2.78 7.22 10.57
CA TYR A 342 1.64 6.35 10.25
C TYR A 342 1.40 6.31 8.73
N VAL A 343 1.29 7.48 8.08
CA VAL A 343 1.09 7.56 6.63
C VAL A 343 2.31 7.03 5.88
N ALA A 344 3.54 7.39 6.31
CA ALA A 344 4.77 6.96 5.65
C ALA A 344 4.97 5.43 5.69
N ILE A 345 4.61 4.78 6.79
CA ILE A 345 4.65 3.31 6.90
C ILE A 345 3.60 2.70 5.95
N CYS A 346 2.38 3.21 5.95
CA CYS A 346 1.31 2.76 5.07
C CYS A 346 1.68 2.91 3.58
N SER A 347 2.02 4.11 3.12
CA SER A 347 2.28 4.40 1.71
C SER A 347 3.64 3.85 1.24
N GLY A 348 4.65 3.92 2.10
CA GLY A 348 6.03 3.59 1.76
C GLY A 348 6.36 2.12 1.96
N ILE A 349 6.14 1.58 3.16
CA ILE A 349 6.58 0.22 3.51
C ILE A 349 5.57 -0.83 3.04
N ILE A 350 4.29 -0.60 3.34
CA ILE A 350 3.25 -1.60 3.08
C ILE A 350 2.84 -1.60 1.61
N LEU A 351 2.56 -0.42 1.07
CA LEU A 351 2.10 -0.27 -0.30
C LEU A 351 3.23 -0.12 -1.32
N GLN A 352 4.47 0.12 -0.87
CA GLN A 352 5.68 0.23 -1.73
C GLN A 352 5.55 1.21 -2.88
N ASN A 353 4.71 2.22 -2.73
CA ASN A 353 4.60 3.25 -3.76
C ASN A 353 5.82 4.18 -3.75
N GLY A 354 6.66 4.12 -2.70
CA GLY A 354 7.85 4.96 -2.54
C GLY A 354 7.53 6.46 -2.45
N LYS A 355 6.25 6.82 -2.41
CA LYS A 355 5.79 8.20 -2.32
C LYS A 355 5.90 8.65 -0.87
N ILE A 356 6.82 9.58 -0.64
CA ILE A 356 6.91 10.34 0.59
C ILE A 356 5.58 11.12 0.73
N PRO A 357 4.89 11.02 1.87
CA PRO A 357 3.66 11.77 2.06
C PRO A 357 3.98 13.27 2.12
N ASP A 358 3.18 14.06 1.39
CA ASP A 358 3.24 15.51 1.50
C ASP A 358 2.76 15.95 2.89
N PHE A 359 3.39 16.99 3.42
CA PHE A 359 2.92 17.59 4.66
C PHE A 359 1.64 18.37 4.43
N ASN A 360 0.69 18.20 5.33
CA ASN A 360 -0.54 18.97 5.32
C ASN A 360 -0.27 20.43 5.76
N TYR A 361 -0.61 21.41 4.92
CA TYR A 361 -0.45 22.83 5.24
C TYR A 361 -1.18 23.24 6.52
N SER A 362 -2.33 22.66 6.82
CA SER A 362 -3.09 22.94 8.04
C SER A 362 -2.32 22.50 9.29
N LEU A 363 -1.67 21.34 9.23
CA LEU A 363 -0.90 20.78 10.33
C LEU A 363 0.38 21.59 10.59
N ILE A 364 1.08 21.99 9.51
CA ILE A 364 2.21 22.93 9.59
C ILE A 364 1.74 24.27 10.17
N GLY A 365 0.59 24.78 9.71
CA GLY A 365 0.00 26.02 10.21
C GLY A 365 -0.25 25.98 11.72
N LEU A 366 -0.85 24.89 12.22
CA LEU A 366 -1.09 24.70 13.66
C LEU A 366 0.19 24.57 14.48
N MET A 367 1.20 23.87 13.95
CA MET A 367 2.53 23.83 14.58
C MET A 367 3.14 25.23 14.61
N GLY A 368 3.04 25.98 13.52
CA GLY A 368 3.49 27.37 13.41
C GLY A 368 2.80 28.29 14.41
N ILE A 369 1.49 28.17 14.59
CA ILE A 369 0.73 28.93 15.60
C ILE A 369 1.20 28.58 17.02
N SER A 370 1.43 27.30 17.31
CA SER A 370 1.87 26.84 18.63
C SER A 370 3.29 27.34 18.96
N VAL A 371 4.21 27.27 17.99
CA VAL A 371 5.59 27.79 18.13
C VAL A 371 5.59 29.33 18.19
N GLY A 372 4.77 29.98 17.37
CA GLY A 372 4.60 31.43 17.39
C GLY A 372 4.09 31.93 18.74
N GLY A 373 3.04 31.30 19.28
CA GLY A 373 2.52 31.60 20.61
C GLY A 373 3.55 31.40 21.71
N LEU A 374 4.38 30.35 21.61
CA LEU A 374 5.50 30.13 22.52
C LEU A 374 6.51 31.29 22.47
N LEU A 375 6.99 31.67 21.27
CA LEU A 375 7.96 32.76 21.11
C LEU A 375 7.39 34.10 21.59
N THR A 376 6.14 34.41 21.27
CA THR A 376 5.47 35.64 21.73
C THR A 376 5.28 35.65 23.24
N SER A 377 4.88 34.52 23.85
CA SER A 377 4.74 34.43 25.30
C SER A 377 6.06 34.63 26.02
N ASN A 378 7.15 34.00 25.56
CA ASN A 378 8.49 34.20 26.13
C ASN A 378 8.97 35.66 26.01
N TYR A 379 8.65 36.33 24.90
CA TYR A 379 8.99 37.74 24.71
C TYR A 379 8.25 38.67 25.68
N LEU A 380 6.98 38.40 25.94
CA LEU A 380 6.16 39.17 26.90
C LEU A 380 6.60 38.88 28.35
N ASP A 381 6.81 37.61 28.69
CA ASP A 381 7.18 37.15 30.04
C ASP A 381 8.64 37.51 30.41
N ASN A 382 9.44 38.06 29.49
CA ASN A 382 10.76 38.65 29.78
C ASN A 382 10.70 40.02 30.46
N LYS A 383 9.52 40.64 30.57
CA LYS A 383 9.36 42.00 31.14
C LYS A 383 8.81 42.03 32.57
N ASP A 384 8.31 40.91 33.07
CA ASP A 384 7.70 40.82 34.39
C ASP A 384 8.73 40.27 35.40
N GLU A 385 8.69 40.76 36.64
CA GLU A 385 9.66 40.40 37.70
C GLU A 385 9.54 38.91 38.08
N GLU A 386 10.69 38.25 38.32
CA GLU A 386 10.78 36.82 38.61
C GLU A 386 10.13 36.45 39.96
N ILE A 387 8.89 35.94 39.94
CA ILE A 387 8.29 35.29 41.11
C ILE A 387 8.71 33.81 41.10
N LYS A 388 9.82 33.49 41.78
CA LYS A 388 10.23 32.09 41.99
C LYS A 388 9.37 31.46 43.09
N ARG A 389 8.41 30.62 42.69
CA ARG A 389 7.74 29.69 43.62
C ARG A 389 8.62 28.46 43.85
N ASN A 390 8.86 28.11 45.11
CA ASN A 390 9.53 26.86 45.51
C ASN A 390 8.57 25.66 45.55
N GLU A 391 7.34 25.81 45.04
CA GLU A 391 6.36 24.73 44.98
C GLU A 391 6.68 23.76 43.84
N LYS A 392 6.36 22.48 44.05
CA LYS A 392 6.52 21.46 43.01
C LYS A 392 5.47 21.69 41.91
N PRO A 393 5.84 21.61 40.62
CA PRO A 393 4.90 21.80 39.52
C PRO A 393 3.77 20.76 39.60
N MET A 394 2.53 21.22 39.41
CA MET A 394 1.33 20.40 39.40
C MET A 394 0.62 20.52 38.05
N LEU A 395 -0.03 19.45 37.57
CA LEU A 395 -0.74 19.49 36.27
C LEU A 395 -1.81 20.60 36.18
N ILE A 396 -2.36 21.01 37.33
CA ILE A 396 -3.32 22.09 37.41
C ILE A 396 -2.72 23.47 37.07
N ASP A 397 -1.39 23.60 37.10
CA ASP A 397 -0.67 24.81 36.68
C ASP A 397 -0.89 25.13 35.20
N LEU A 398 -1.25 24.14 34.38
CA LEU A 398 -1.61 24.34 32.97
C LEU A 398 -2.84 25.25 32.79
N ILE A 399 -3.72 25.31 33.79
CA ILE A 399 -4.94 26.13 33.77
C ILE A 399 -4.94 27.22 34.84
N ARG A 400 -3.94 27.24 35.73
CA ARG A 400 -3.83 28.22 36.81
C ARG A 400 -2.87 29.35 36.47
N ASN A 401 -3.00 30.42 37.24
CA ASN A 401 -2.07 31.53 37.26
C ASN A 401 -0.99 31.43 38.32
N PRO A 402 0.07 32.25 38.22
CA PRO A 402 1.04 32.44 39.29
C PRO A 402 0.43 32.88 40.62
N GLU A 403 -0.83 33.32 40.65
CA GLU A 403 -1.60 33.69 41.85
C GLU A 403 -2.42 32.52 42.42
N GLY A 404 -2.57 31.41 41.67
CA GLY A 404 -3.31 30.22 42.05
C GLY A 404 -4.76 30.15 41.54
N GLU A 405 -5.26 31.22 40.93
CA GLU A 405 -6.60 31.26 40.33
C GLU A 405 -6.66 30.51 38.99
N ILE A 406 -7.82 29.97 38.63
CA ILE A 406 -8.05 29.30 37.34
C ILE A 406 -8.33 30.35 36.27
N GLU A 407 -7.53 30.34 35.21
CA GLU A 407 -7.77 31.17 34.04
C GLU A 407 -8.71 30.48 33.06
N LEU A 408 -9.91 31.04 32.93
CA LEU A 408 -10.88 30.61 31.92
C LEU A 408 -10.28 30.56 30.49
N PRO A 409 -9.45 31.54 30.04
CA PRO A 409 -8.83 31.47 28.71
C PRO A 409 -7.89 30.28 28.52
N LYS A 410 -7.07 29.92 29.53
CA LYS A 410 -6.19 28.75 29.48
C LYS A 410 -6.99 27.46 29.41
N LEU A 411 -8.06 27.36 30.21
CA LEU A 411 -8.95 26.21 30.19
C LEU A 411 -9.63 26.03 28.82
N GLN A 412 -10.13 27.12 28.24
CA GLN A 412 -10.73 27.12 26.90
C GLN A 412 -9.72 26.69 25.82
N LEU A 413 -8.50 27.23 25.87
CA LEU A 413 -7.44 26.91 24.92
C LEU A 413 -6.99 25.44 25.02
N LEU A 414 -6.88 24.90 26.25
CA LEU A 414 -6.61 23.49 26.48
C LEU A 414 -7.73 22.61 25.93
N GLY A 415 -8.99 22.96 26.22
CA GLY A 415 -10.17 22.22 25.77
C GLY A 415 -10.27 22.15 24.24
N PHE A 416 -10.13 23.28 23.55
CA PHE A 416 -10.16 23.29 22.08
C PHE A 416 -8.99 22.53 21.46
N THR A 417 -7.81 22.59 22.05
CA THR A 417 -6.66 21.82 21.55
C THR A 417 -6.90 20.31 21.70
N ALA A 418 -7.43 19.86 22.84
CA ALA A 418 -7.77 18.45 23.04
C ALA A 418 -8.83 17.96 22.05
N ILE A 419 -9.92 18.72 21.86
CA ILE A 419 -10.97 18.40 20.89
C ILE A 419 -10.40 18.35 19.47
N ALA A 420 -9.55 19.31 19.10
CA ALA A 420 -8.95 19.36 17.78
C ALA A 420 -8.04 18.14 17.50
N ILE A 421 -7.23 17.74 18.47
CA ILE A 421 -6.39 16.53 18.39
C ILE A 421 -7.26 15.28 18.24
N LEU A 422 -8.35 15.15 19.01
CA LEU A 422 -9.24 14.00 18.93
C LEU A 422 -9.92 13.90 17.56
N ILE A 423 -10.46 15.01 17.04
CA ILE A 423 -11.08 15.07 15.71
C ILE A 423 -10.04 14.72 14.64
N TYR A 424 -8.82 15.25 14.75
CA TYR A 424 -7.74 14.96 13.82
C TYR A 424 -7.38 13.48 13.80
N ILE A 425 -7.17 12.87 14.98
CA ILE A 425 -6.84 11.44 15.10
C ILE A 425 -7.99 10.59 14.56
N PHE A 426 -9.24 10.93 14.89
CA PHE A 426 -10.41 10.23 14.36
C PHE A 426 -10.43 10.26 12.81
N ASN A 427 -10.22 11.44 12.22
CA ASN A 427 -10.15 11.58 10.77
C ASN A 427 -8.96 10.83 10.16
N LEU A 428 -7.80 10.80 10.83
CA LEU A 428 -6.62 10.05 10.39
C LEU A 428 -6.87 8.53 10.36
N LEU A 429 -7.63 8.02 11.33
CA LEU A 429 -7.94 6.59 11.44
C LEU A 429 -9.06 6.15 10.48
N GLN A 430 -9.93 7.08 10.08
CA GLN A 430 -11.03 6.82 9.14
C GLN A 430 -10.65 7.10 7.68
N SER A 431 -9.68 7.99 7.43
CA SER A 431 -9.30 8.35 6.07
C SER A 431 -8.61 7.19 5.35
N ASN A 432 -8.80 7.16 4.03
CA ASN A 432 -8.00 6.30 3.17
C ASN A 432 -6.55 6.76 3.28
N VAL A 433 -5.71 6.00 3.99
CA VAL A 433 -4.31 6.37 4.29
C VAL A 433 -3.47 6.62 3.01
N LEU A 434 -3.96 6.12 1.87
CA LEU A 434 -3.44 6.38 0.53
C LEU A 434 -3.57 7.85 0.06
N GLY A 435 -4.45 8.64 0.67
CA GLY A 435 -4.70 10.04 0.32
C GLY A 435 -3.77 11.04 1.00
N GLY A 436 -2.89 10.59 1.89
CA GLY A 436 -2.01 11.47 2.67
C GLY A 436 -2.56 11.81 4.06
N LEU A 437 -2.01 12.86 4.67
CA LEU A 437 -2.44 13.36 5.97
C LEU A 437 -3.80 14.08 5.86
N PRO A 438 -4.77 13.80 6.73
CA PRO A 438 -6.10 14.40 6.64
C PRO A 438 -6.05 15.90 6.84
N ASP A 439 -6.84 16.63 6.05
CA ASP A 439 -7.06 18.05 6.26
C ASP A 439 -7.88 18.29 7.51
N LEU A 440 -7.52 19.36 8.23
CA LEU A 440 -8.36 19.87 9.31
C LEU A 440 -9.42 20.80 8.72
N PRO A 441 -10.68 20.70 9.19
CA PRO A 441 -11.71 21.66 8.80
C PRO A 441 -11.23 23.09 9.04
N SER A 442 -11.39 23.96 8.04
CA SER A 442 -10.95 25.36 8.11
C SER A 442 -11.56 26.09 9.33
N THR A 443 -12.80 25.76 9.69
CA THR A 443 -13.49 26.30 10.87
C THR A 443 -12.77 25.98 12.19
N LEU A 444 -12.23 24.76 12.34
CA LEU A 444 -11.48 24.36 13.51
C LEU A 444 -10.12 25.07 13.57
N HIS A 445 -9.47 25.24 12.42
CA HIS A 445 -8.23 26.01 12.33
C HIS A 445 -8.46 27.47 12.73
N THR A 446 -9.52 28.11 12.21
CA THR A 446 -9.90 29.47 12.61
C THR A 446 -10.21 29.55 14.10
N LEU A 447 -10.93 28.58 14.67
CA LEU A 447 -11.24 28.54 16.10
C LEU A 447 -9.97 28.51 16.97
N LEU A 448 -8.99 27.68 16.61
CA LEU A 448 -7.70 27.62 17.30
C LEU A 448 -6.90 28.92 17.17
N LEU A 449 -6.87 29.50 15.96
CA LEU A 449 -6.20 30.78 15.72
C LEU A 449 -6.83 31.91 16.53
N THR A 450 -8.16 32.01 16.55
CA THR A 450 -8.88 33.01 17.34
C THR A 450 -8.67 32.79 18.83
N SER A 451 -8.64 31.53 19.31
CA SER A 451 -8.38 31.24 20.71
C SER A 451 -6.96 31.62 21.15
N GLN A 452 -5.95 31.34 20.33
CA GLN A 452 -4.56 31.77 20.58
C GLN A 452 -4.41 33.29 20.50
N GLY A 453 -5.03 33.92 19.50
CA GLY A 453 -5.05 35.37 19.35
C GLY A 453 -5.72 36.07 20.53
N GLY A 454 -6.82 35.53 21.03
CA GLY A 454 -7.51 36.02 22.22
C GLY A 454 -6.67 35.90 23.49
N TYR A 455 -5.96 34.78 23.68
CA TYR A 455 -5.04 34.60 24.81
C TYR A 455 -3.86 35.58 24.77
N ILE A 456 -3.18 35.72 23.62
CA ILE A 456 -2.07 36.66 23.45
C ILE A 456 -2.55 38.10 23.61
N GLY A 457 -3.70 38.44 23.03
CA GLY A 457 -4.33 39.75 23.17
C GLY A 457 -4.68 40.07 24.62
N GLY A 458 -5.24 39.11 25.35
CA GLY A 458 -5.51 39.22 26.78
C GLY A 458 -4.24 39.52 27.58
N LYS A 459 -3.17 38.74 27.37
CA LYS A 459 -1.85 38.96 28.00
C LYS A 459 -1.26 40.34 27.66
N ALA A 460 -1.41 40.79 26.42
CA ALA A 460 -0.86 42.08 25.98
C ALA A 460 -1.55 43.27 26.66
N ILE A 461 -2.86 43.16 26.93
CA ILE A 461 -3.66 44.20 27.62
C ILE A 461 -3.47 44.13 29.14
N SER A 462 -3.35 42.92 29.70
CA SER A 462 -3.21 42.73 31.15
C SER A 462 -1.85 43.14 31.71
N ASN A 463 -0.82 43.36 30.88
CA ASN A 463 0.49 43.77 31.37
C ASN A 463 0.45 45.25 31.84
N PRO A 464 0.60 45.53 33.16
CA PRO A 464 0.37 46.86 33.75
C PRO A 464 1.38 47.92 33.26
N ASN A 465 2.53 47.51 32.71
CA ASN A 465 3.52 48.41 32.12
C ASN A 465 3.09 48.99 30.77
N ASN A 466 2.10 48.40 30.10
CA ASN A 466 1.52 48.91 28.86
C ASN A 466 0.22 49.71 29.07
N SER A 467 -0.26 49.83 30.31
CA SER A 467 -1.44 50.64 30.59
C SER A 467 -1.17 52.11 30.16
N PRO A 468 -2.07 52.73 29.38
CA PRO A 468 -1.89 54.11 28.90
C PRO A 468 -1.78 55.13 30.05
N LEU A 469 -2.19 54.74 31.26
CA LEU A 469 -2.10 55.54 32.48
C LEU A 469 -0.65 55.70 32.99
N LYS A 470 0.15 54.62 33.02
CA LYS A 470 1.58 54.71 33.44
C LYS A 470 2.47 55.42 32.41
N LYS A 471 2.13 55.36 31.11
CA LYS A 471 2.83 56.13 30.07
C LYS A 471 2.67 57.65 30.26
N LYS A 472 1.53 58.11 30.79
CA LYS A 472 1.32 59.54 31.10
C LYS A 472 2.12 60.02 32.31
N GLU A 473 2.43 59.15 33.28
CA GLU A 473 3.31 59.49 34.40
C GLU A 473 4.79 59.50 34.03
N LYS A 474 5.23 58.59 33.16
CA LYS A 474 6.63 58.56 32.68
C LYS A 474 7.00 59.73 31.77
N ASN A 475 6.04 60.35 31.08
CA ASN A 475 6.26 61.54 30.26
C ASN A 475 6.09 62.86 31.06
N LYS A 476 5.78 62.80 32.36
CA LYS A 476 5.69 63.97 33.25
C LYS A 476 6.91 64.16 34.16
N LYS A 477 7.87 63.24 34.10
CA LYS A 477 9.23 63.39 34.65
C LYS A 477 10.19 63.51 33.48
#